data_AF-A0AAQ6AIM9-F1
#
_entry.id   AF-A0AAQ6AIM9-F1
#
_cell.length_a   1.000
_cell.length_b   1.000
_cell.length_c   1.000
_cell.angle_alpha   90.00
_cell.angle_beta   90.00
_cell.angle_gamma   90.00
#
_symmetry.space_group_name_H-M   'P 1'
#
loop_
_entity.id
_entity.type
_entity.pdbx_description
1 polymer ?
#
loop_
_entity_poly.entity_id
_entity_poly.type
_entity_poly.pdbx_seq_one_letter_code
_entity_poly.pdbx_strand_id
1 'polypeptide(L)'
;MKHLIRRYKYLEKGFEEEIKKLLLFLKGFTESERNKLAMLTGILLANGNLSASILSSLFNENLVKEGVSACFAVKLFKSWLSEKDINSVAASLRKVGMDNRLMELFPANKRSCEHFSKYFTDAGLKELSDFARNQQSIGARKELQKELQDQMSRGDPLKDIIVYVREEIKKNNISEQTMIGLIWSSVMSSVEWNKKEELVTEQAIKHLKQYSPLLKAFTSQGLSELTLLLKIQEYCYDNIHFMKAFQKIVVLLYKADVLSEEAILKWYNEAHQAKGKSVFLEQMKKFVEWLKNAEEESESEEEEAD
;
A
#
# COMPACT_ATOMS: atom_id res chain seq x y z
N MET A 1 -10.31 30.49 -19.03
CA MET A 1 -8.96 29.99 -18.63
C MET A 1 -8.63 28.62 -19.23
N LYS A 2 -9.45 27.57 -19.02
CA LYS A 2 -9.19 26.20 -19.55
C LYS A 2 -8.93 26.10 -21.08
N HIS A 3 -9.63 26.90 -21.89
CA HIS A 3 -9.42 26.95 -23.36
C HIS A 3 -8.12 27.67 -23.78
N LEU A 4 -7.62 28.62 -22.97
CA LEU A 4 -6.38 29.36 -23.24
C LEU A 4 -5.16 28.48 -22.88
N ILE A 5 -5.23 27.76 -21.76
CA ILE A 5 -4.19 26.84 -21.26
C ILE A 5 -3.93 25.69 -22.24
N ARG A 6 -5.00 25.14 -22.85
CA ARG A 6 -4.86 24.08 -23.87
C ARG A 6 -4.11 24.52 -25.14
N ARG A 7 -4.19 25.81 -25.52
CA ARG A 7 -3.55 26.37 -26.72
C ARG A 7 -2.12 26.84 -26.50
N TYR A 8 -1.75 27.23 -25.28
CA TYR A 8 -0.46 27.87 -24.97
C TYR A 8 0.29 27.19 -23.82
N LYS A 9 0.53 25.88 -23.93
CA LYS A 9 1.27 25.08 -22.92
C LYS A 9 2.63 25.66 -22.50
N TYR A 10 3.28 26.45 -23.35
CA TYR A 10 4.56 27.10 -23.01
C TYR A 10 4.41 28.20 -21.95
N LEU A 11 3.25 28.86 -21.85
CA LEU A 11 2.97 29.86 -20.81
C LEU A 11 2.80 29.20 -19.44
N GLU A 12 2.21 28.00 -19.40
CA GLU A 12 2.09 27.20 -18.18
C GLU A 12 3.47 26.83 -17.64
N LYS A 13 4.36 26.33 -18.51
CA LYS A 13 5.74 26.02 -18.14
C LYS A 13 6.52 27.26 -17.69
N GLY A 14 6.39 28.38 -18.40
CA GLY A 14 7.04 29.64 -18.01
C GLY A 14 6.56 30.14 -16.64
N PHE A 15 5.25 30.08 -16.40
CA PHE A 15 4.67 30.46 -15.11
C PHE A 15 5.16 29.54 -13.97
N GLU A 16 5.21 28.23 -14.18
CA GLU A 16 5.74 27.29 -13.19
C GLU A 16 7.21 27.58 -12.84
N GLU A 17 8.05 27.88 -13.82
CA GLU A 17 9.46 28.22 -13.57
C GLU A 17 9.61 29.52 -12.78
N GLU A 18 8.79 30.55 -13.06
CA GLU A 18 8.81 31.77 -12.26
C GLU A 18 8.33 31.52 -10.82
N ILE A 19 7.28 30.72 -10.62
CA ILE A 19 6.86 30.32 -9.27
C ILE A 19 7.98 29.56 -8.54
N LYS A 20 8.66 28.61 -9.20
CA LYS A 20 9.80 27.89 -8.59
C LYS A 20 10.90 28.84 -8.12
N LYS A 21 11.22 29.88 -8.91
CA LYS A 21 12.19 30.91 -8.52
C LYS A 21 11.71 31.68 -7.30
N LEU A 22 10.45 32.15 -7.30
CA LEU A 22 9.88 32.84 -6.14
C LEU A 22 9.95 31.98 -4.87
N LEU A 23 9.66 30.68 -4.98
CA LEU A 23 9.77 29.74 -3.87
C LEU A 23 11.22 29.52 -3.39
N LEU A 24 12.23 29.64 -4.25
CA LEU A 24 13.64 29.56 -3.84
C LEU A 24 14.10 30.82 -3.08
N PHE A 25 13.51 31.98 -3.37
CA PHE A 25 13.88 33.26 -2.78
C PHE A 25 12.93 33.71 -1.67
N LEU A 26 12.22 32.78 -1.00
CA LEU A 26 11.26 33.12 0.06
C LEU A 26 11.85 33.99 1.18
N LYS A 27 13.16 33.88 1.45
CA LYS A 27 13.85 34.72 2.44
C LYS A 27 13.88 36.21 2.10
N GLY A 28 13.74 36.57 0.83
CA GLY A 28 13.65 37.96 0.39
C GLY A 28 12.31 38.63 0.69
N PHE A 29 11.30 37.85 1.12
CA PHE A 29 9.96 38.33 1.41
C PHE A 29 9.72 38.44 2.91
N THR A 30 8.91 39.43 3.30
CA THR A 30 8.38 39.54 4.66
C THR A 30 7.49 38.34 4.98
N GLU A 31 7.22 38.10 6.27
CA GLU A 31 6.31 37.03 6.68
C GLU A 31 4.89 37.19 6.09
N SER A 32 4.38 38.42 6.05
CA SER A 32 3.07 38.74 5.46
C SER A 32 3.01 38.38 3.97
N GLU A 33 4.04 38.73 3.21
CA GLU A 33 4.15 38.40 1.78
C GLU A 33 4.27 36.89 1.56
N ARG A 34 5.10 36.20 2.36
CA ARG A 34 5.21 34.74 2.31
C ARG A 34 3.88 34.07 2.58
N ASN A 35 3.11 34.55 3.56
CA ASN A 35 1.79 34.02 3.89
C ASN A 35 0.81 34.17 2.71
N LYS A 36 0.76 35.36 2.09
CA LYS A 36 -0.09 35.60 0.90
C LYS A 36 0.32 34.72 -0.28
N LEU A 37 1.63 34.62 -0.53
CA LEU A 37 2.17 33.78 -1.60
C LEU A 37 1.86 32.30 -1.37
N ALA A 38 1.98 31.82 -0.13
CA ALA A 38 1.65 30.44 0.24
C ALA A 38 0.17 30.13 0.01
N MET A 39 -0.73 31.02 0.43
CA MET A 39 -2.18 30.87 0.20
C MET A 39 -2.51 30.83 -1.29
N LEU A 40 -2.01 31.80 -2.07
CA LEU A 40 -2.20 31.82 -3.51
C LEU A 40 -1.67 30.55 -4.18
N THR A 41 -0.48 30.10 -3.79
CA THR A 41 0.13 28.87 -4.33
C THR A 41 -0.74 27.66 -4.02
N GLY A 42 -1.29 27.56 -2.80
CA GLY A 42 -2.22 26.50 -2.40
C GLY A 42 -3.49 26.47 -3.27
N ILE A 43 -4.10 27.63 -3.52
CA ILE A 43 -5.29 27.74 -4.40
C ILE A 43 -4.97 27.32 -5.83
N LEU A 44 -3.84 27.77 -6.37
CA LEU A 44 -3.43 27.45 -7.74
C LEU A 44 -3.12 25.95 -7.92
N LEU A 45 -2.49 25.33 -6.92
CA LEU A 45 -2.27 23.89 -6.87
C LEU A 45 -3.59 23.11 -6.77
N ALA A 46 -4.50 23.54 -5.90
CA ALA A 46 -5.81 22.92 -5.70
C ALA A 46 -6.68 22.91 -6.97
N ASN A 47 -6.57 23.96 -7.78
CA ASN A 47 -7.29 24.09 -9.04
C ASN A 47 -6.54 23.50 -10.23
N GLY A 48 -5.35 22.93 -10.03
CA GLY A 48 -4.52 22.35 -11.08
C GLY A 48 -3.95 23.37 -12.06
N ASN A 49 -3.83 24.63 -11.65
CA ASN A 49 -3.17 25.70 -12.41
C ASN A 49 -1.64 25.66 -12.28
N LEU A 50 -1.13 24.99 -11.24
CA LEU A 50 0.27 24.71 -11.03
C LEU A 50 0.46 23.20 -10.80
N SER A 51 1.55 22.66 -11.33
CA SER A 51 2.03 21.33 -10.95
C SER A 51 2.61 21.34 -9.54
N ALA A 52 2.36 20.27 -8.77
CA ALA A 52 2.98 20.08 -7.46
C ALA A 52 4.52 20.00 -7.54
N SER A 53 5.11 19.80 -8.73
CA SER A 53 6.57 19.78 -8.93
C SER A 53 7.28 21.06 -8.46
N ILE A 54 6.56 22.18 -8.34
CA ILE A 54 7.11 23.44 -7.80
C ILE A 54 7.53 23.32 -6.33
N LEU A 55 6.95 22.39 -5.58
CA LEU A 55 7.24 22.21 -4.15
C LEU A 55 8.68 21.75 -3.90
N SER A 56 9.37 21.24 -4.93
CA SER A 56 10.81 20.91 -4.86
C SER A 56 11.66 22.11 -4.43
N SER A 57 11.28 23.33 -4.80
CA SER A 57 11.97 24.55 -4.37
C SER A 57 11.95 24.74 -2.85
N LEU A 58 10.91 24.26 -2.17
CA LEU A 58 10.82 24.34 -0.71
C LEU A 58 11.80 23.39 0.00
N PHE A 59 12.36 22.40 -0.69
CA PHE A 59 13.36 21.49 -0.12
C PHE A 59 14.78 22.04 -0.15
N ASN A 60 14.96 23.29 -0.62
CA ASN A 60 16.26 23.95 -0.62
C ASN A 60 16.81 24.10 0.80
N GLU A 61 18.05 23.67 1.02
CA GLU A 61 18.67 23.64 2.35
C GLU A 61 18.63 24.98 3.10
N ASN A 62 18.80 26.10 2.37
CA ASN A 62 18.83 27.43 3.00
C ASN A 62 17.46 27.81 3.59
N LEU A 63 16.37 27.38 2.96
CA LEU A 63 15.02 27.61 3.44
C LEU A 63 14.65 26.64 4.57
N VAL A 64 15.09 25.39 4.42
CA VAL A 64 14.80 24.31 5.36
C VAL A 64 15.50 24.54 6.71
N LYS A 65 16.80 24.91 6.71
CA LYS A 65 17.57 25.18 7.93
C LYS A 65 16.97 26.28 8.79
N GLU A 66 16.36 27.29 8.18
CA GLU A 66 15.73 28.42 8.86
C GLU A 66 14.23 28.21 9.15
N GLY A 67 13.68 27.04 8.83
CA GLY A 67 12.27 26.72 9.06
C GLY A 67 11.29 27.43 8.12
N VAL A 68 11.78 28.19 7.14
CA VAL A 68 10.94 28.94 6.18
C VAL A 68 10.08 27.98 5.36
N SER A 69 10.65 26.85 4.94
CA SER A 69 9.96 25.82 4.16
C SER A 69 8.74 25.26 4.88
N ALA A 70 8.90 24.85 6.14
CA ALA A 70 7.82 24.27 6.94
C ALA A 70 6.73 25.31 7.26
N CYS A 71 7.11 26.55 7.59
CA CYS A 71 6.15 27.64 7.82
C CYS A 71 5.33 27.96 6.57
N PHE A 72 5.98 28.05 5.41
CA PHE A 72 5.31 28.28 4.13
C PHE A 72 4.36 27.12 3.78
N ALA A 73 4.83 25.88 3.94
CA ALA A 73 4.04 24.68 3.67
C ALA A 73 2.77 24.62 4.51
N VAL A 74 2.80 25.02 5.78
CA VAL A 74 1.58 25.08 6.62
C VAL A 74 0.51 25.97 6.00
N LYS A 75 0.87 27.19 5.56
CA LYS A 75 -0.10 28.11 4.97
C LYS A 75 -0.60 27.61 3.62
N LEU A 76 0.30 27.04 2.81
CA LEU A 76 -0.02 26.47 1.50
C LEU A 76 -1.01 25.29 1.63
N PHE A 77 -0.71 24.30 2.47
CA PHE A 77 -1.56 23.12 2.61
C PHE A 77 -2.88 23.45 3.31
N LYS A 78 -2.91 24.43 4.23
CA LYS A 78 -4.19 24.96 4.74
C LYS A 78 -5.06 25.51 3.62
N SER A 79 -4.49 26.34 2.76
CA SER A 79 -5.22 26.93 1.64
C SER A 79 -5.63 25.90 0.60
N TRP A 80 -4.82 24.85 0.38
CA TRP A 80 -5.19 23.77 -0.53
C TRP A 80 -6.36 22.95 0.05
N LEU A 81 -6.26 22.53 1.31
CA LEU A 81 -7.30 21.74 1.98
C LEU A 81 -8.59 22.54 2.23
N SER A 82 -8.56 23.87 2.26
CA SER A 82 -9.79 24.67 2.28
C SER A 82 -10.49 24.71 0.92
N GLU A 83 -9.74 24.62 -0.18
CA GLU A 83 -10.28 24.64 -1.55
C GLU A 83 -10.74 23.25 -2.03
N LYS A 84 -10.08 22.20 -1.55
CA LYS A 84 -10.31 20.79 -1.93
C LYS A 84 -10.23 19.88 -0.70
N ASP A 85 -9.57 18.74 -0.83
CA ASP A 85 -9.43 17.72 0.19
C ASP A 85 -8.04 17.09 0.14
N ILE A 86 -7.76 16.21 1.10
CA ILE A 86 -6.49 15.48 1.15
C ILE A 86 -6.28 14.56 -0.07
N ASN A 87 -7.34 14.10 -0.72
CA ASN A 87 -7.25 13.26 -1.91
C ASN A 87 -6.68 14.03 -3.11
N SER A 88 -7.09 15.29 -3.27
CA SER A 88 -6.54 16.22 -4.27
C SER A 88 -5.03 16.44 -4.06
N VAL A 89 -4.61 16.66 -2.80
CA VAL A 89 -3.20 16.79 -2.44
C VAL A 89 -2.44 15.50 -2.77
N ALA A 90 -2.95 14.36 -2.30
CA ALA A 90 -2.34 13.05 -2.49
C ALA A 90 -2.18 12.67 -3.97
N ALA A 91 -3.19 12.95 -4.80
CA ALA A 91 -3.15 12.68 -6.24
C ALA A 91 -2.13 13.57 -6.94
N SER A 92 -2.11 14.86 -6.63
CA SER A 92 -1.19 15.83 -7.23
C SER A 92 0.27 15.55 -6.86
N LEU A 93 0.55 15.19 -5.60
CA LEU A 93 1.90 14.80 -5.15
C LEU A 93 2.36 13.49 -5.81
N ARG A 94 1.51 12.46 -5.85
CA ARG A 94 1.82 11.18 -6.50
C ARG A 94 2.14 11.33 -7.98
N LYS A 95 1.40 12.19 -8.69
CA LYS A 95 1.59 12.44 -10.12
C LYS A 95 3.01 12.93 -10.47
N VAL A 96 3.68 13.58 -9.52
CA VAL A 96 5.04 14.13 -9.70
C VAL A 96 6.09 13.47 -8.80
N GLY A 97 5.74 12.37 -8.12
CA GLY A 97 6.66 11.63 -7.23
C GLY A 97 7.11 12.41 -5.99
N MET A 98 6.25 13.28 -5.44
CA MET A 98 6.56 14.09 -4.24
C MET A 98 5.89 13.61 -2.95
N ASP A 99 5.04 12.61 -3.04
CA ASP A 99 4.28 12.06 -1.91
C ASP A 99 5.16 11.49 -0.80
N ASN A 100 6.38 11.03 -1.12
CA ASN A 100 7.36 10.53 -0.15
C ASN A 100 8.40 11.57 0.31
N ARG A 101 8.32 12.81 -0.19
CA ARG A 101 9.36 13.84 0.02
C ARG A 101 8.99 14.92 1.02
N LEU A 102 7.78 14.88 1.59
CA LEU A 102 7.31 15.92 2.51
C LEU A 102 8.20 16.09 3.76
N MET A 103 8.90 15.04 4.19
CA MET A 103 9.88 15.12 5.28
C MET A 103 11.03 16.09 4.97
N GLU A 104 11.32 16.34 3.69
CA GLU A 104 12.38 17.26 3.26
C GLU A 104 12.08 18.73 3.55
N LEU A 105 10.84 19.05 3.98
CA LEU A 105 10.50 20.38 4.53
C LEU A 105 11.26 20.69 5.82
N PHE A 106 11.80 19.67 6.49
CA PHE A 106 12.55 19.80 7.74
C PHE A 106 14.04 19.47 7.55
N PRO A 107 14.92 20.09 8.38
CA PRO A 107 16.34 19.73 8.43
C PRO A 107 16.53 18.26 8.76
N ALA A 108 17.64 17.65 8.29
CA ALA A 108 17.90 16.22 8.42
C ALA A 108 17.73 15.68 9.86
N ASN A 109 18.18 16.44 10.87
CA ASN A 109 18.06 16.08 12.29
C ASN A 109 16.63 16.16 12.86
N LYS A 110 15.65 16.62 12.07
CA LYS A 110 14.23 16.73 12.45
C LYS A 110 13.29 15.92 11.53
N ARG A 111 13.83 15.14 10.59
CA ARG A 111 13.04 14.29 9.69
C ARG A 111 12.60 13.01 10.39
N SER A 112 11.58 13.13 11.24
CA SER A 112 10.92 12.00 11.89
C SER A 112 9.41 12.09 11.70
N CYS A 113 8.73 10.94 11.74
CA CYS A 113 7.27 10.91 11.64
C CYS A 113 6.65 11.69 12.80
N GLU A 114 7.19 11.54 13.99
CA GLU A 114 6.73 12.17 15.22
C GLU A 114 6.84 13.69 15.11
N HIS A 115 7.98 14.21 14.65
CA HIS A 115 8.15 15.64 14.46
C HIS A 115 7.21 16.19 13.39
N PHE A 116 7.12 15.53 12.23
CA PHE A 116 6.25 15.95 11.14
C PHE A 116 4.79 15.98 11.61
N SER A 117 4.31 14.88 12.19
CA SER A 117 2.93 14.74 12.65
C SER A 117 2.59 15.76 13.73
N LYS A 118 3.47 15.97 14.71
CA LYS A 118 3.27 17.00 15.74
C LYS A 118 3.19 18.39 15.11
N TYR A 119 4.18 18.77 14.30
CA TYR A 119 4.27 20.11 13.72
C TYR A 119 3.03 20.47 12.88
N PHE A 120 2.59 19.57 12.00
CA PHE A 120 1.45 19.81 11.14
C PHE A 120 0.11 19.65 11.88
N THR A 121 0.00 18.75 12.87
CA THR A 121 -1.22 18.62 13.69
C THR A 121 -1.42 19.83 14.59
N ASP A 122 -0.38 20.33 15.25
CA ASP A 122 -0.44 21.56 16.07
C ASP A 122 -0.82 22.77 15.21
N ALA A 123 -0.46 22.74 13.92
CA ALA A 123 -0.90 23.73 12.95
C ALA A 123 -2.33 23.50 12.42
N GLY A 124 -3.07 22.48 12.83
CA GLY A 124 -4.43 22.18 12.36
C GLY A 124 -4.50 21.41 11.03
N LEU A 125 -3.42 20.74 10.63
CA LEU A 125 -3.30 19.93 9.41
C LEU A 125 -3.15 18.44 9.76
N LYS A 126 -4.07 17.92 10.57
CA LYS A 126 -4.07 16.50 10.98
C LYS A 126 -4.17 15.56 9.78
N GLU A 127 -4.99 15.88 8.79
CA GLU A 127 -5.14 15.06 7.57
C GLU A 127 -3.83 14.91 6.78
N LEU A 128 -3.04 15.99 6.69
CA LEU A 128 -1.73 15.94 6.05
C LEU A 128 -0.74 15.11 6.87
N SER A 129 -0.81 15.21 8.19
CA SER A 129 0.00 14.40 9.12
C SER A 129 -0.31 12.91 8.97
N ASP A 130 -1.59 12.57 8.90
CA ASP A 130 -2.06 11.19 8.70
C ASP A 130 -1.66 10.67 7.32
N PHE A 131 -1.73 11.51 6.27
CA PHE A 131 -1.25 11.19 4.93
C PHE A 131 0.25 10.88 4.90
N ALA A 132 1.10 11.75 5.46
CA ALA A 132 2.55 11.56 5.44
C ALA A 132 2.98 10.28 6.20
N ARG A 133 2.35 10.02 7.35
CA ARG A 133 2.56 8.79 8.12
C ARG A 133 2.17 7.54 7.33
N ASN A 134 1.02 7.58 6.64
CA ASN A 134 0.60 6.47 5.80
C ASN A 134 1.58 6.24 4.63
N GLN A 135 2.08 7.30 4.00
CA GLN A 135 3.05 7.18 2.90
C GLN A 135 4.38 6.59 3.36
N GLN A 136 4.87 6.98 4.53
CA GLN A 136 6.07 6.38 5.09
C GLN A 136 5.88 4.88 5.37
N SER A 137 4.72 4.50 5.92
CA SER A 137 4.36 3.09 6.13
C SER A 137 4.32 2.31 4.80
N ILE A 138 3.74 2.90 3.75
CA ILE A 138 3.73 2.31 2.40
C ILE A 138 5.16 2.15 1.86
N GLY A 139 6.02 3.16 2.01
CA GLY A 139 7.42 3.11 1.60
C GLY A 139 8.21 2.02 2.31
N ALA A 140 8.10 1.94 3.63
CA ALA A 140 8.75 0.89 4.43
C ALA A 140 8.27 -0.51 4.03
N ARG A 141 6.97 -0.69 3.77
CA ARG A 141 6.41 -1.96 3.30
C ARG A 141 6.91 -2.35 1.91
N LYS A 142 7.09 -1.38 1.00
CA LYS A 142 7.67 -1.64 -0.33
C LYS A 142 9.12 -2.08 -0.25
N GLU A 143 9.92 -1.45 0.60
CA GLU A 143 11.32 -1.85 0.79
C GLU A 143 11.40 -3.25 1.40
N LEU A 144 10.57 -3.53 2.40
CA LEU A 144 10.45 -4.87 2.99
C LEU A 144 10.05 -5.91 1.93
N GLN A 145 9.06 -5.61 1.10
CA GLN A 145 8.64 -6.51 0.01
C GLN A 145 9.79 -6.79 -0.95
N LYS A 146 10.56 -5.76 -1.31
CA LYS A 146 11.71 -5.89 -2.20
C LYS A 146 12.79 -6.78 -1.59
N GLU A 147 13.15 -6.57 -0.32
CA GLU A 147 14.14 -7.43 0.35
C GLU A 147 13.66 -8.89 0.45
N LEU A 148 12.36 -9.14 0.68
CA LEU A 148 11.81 -10.50 0.64
C LEU A 148 11.95 -11.14 -0.75
N GLN A 149 11.68 -10.38 -1.81
CA GLN A 149 11.88 -10.86 -3.19
C GLN A 149 13.37 -11.12 -3.47
N ASP A 150 14.26 -10.27 -2.98
CA ASP A 150 15.71 -10.45 -3.14
C ASP A 150 16.18 -11.72 -2.42
N GLN A 151 15.74 -11.98 -1.18
CA GLN A 151 16.00 -13.24 -0.45
C GLN A 151 15.51 -14.47 -1.21
N MET A 152 14.28 -14.42 -1.74
CA MET A 152 13.71 -15.50 -2.55
C MET A 152 14.52 -15.73 -3.84
N SER A 153 14.98 -14.65 -4.49
CA SER A 153 15.76 -14.73 -5.73
C SER A 153 17.16 -15.32 -5.52
N ARG A 154 17.77 -15.07 -4.36
CA ARG A 154 19.04 -15.68 -3.94
C ARG A 154 18.91 -17.15 -3.59
N GLY A 155 17.67 -17.63 -3.36
CA GLY A 155 17.41 -18.99 -2.90
C GLY A 155 17.72 -19.17 -1.42
N ASP A 156 17.61 -18.10 -0.63
CA ASP A 156 17.86 -18.14 0.81
C ASP A 156 16.93 -19.18 1.47
N PRO A 157 17.39 -19.96 2.47
CA PRO A 157 16.56 -20.97 3.13
C PRO A 157 15.30 -20.37 3.75
N LEU A 158 14.14 -21.00 3.55
CA LEU A 158 12.86 -20.48 4.08
C LEU A 158 12.87 -20.25 5.59
N LYS A 159 13.65 -21.04 6.35
CA LYS A 159 13.81 -20.84 7.80
C LYS A 159 14.42 -19.49 8.13
N ASP A 160 15.39 -19.04 7.35
CA ASP A 160 16.09 -17.77 7.55
C ASP A 160 15.18 -16.60 7.17
N ILE A 161 14.43 -16.75 6.06
CA ILE A 161 13.40 -15.79 5.66
C ILE A 161 12.32 -15.65 6.75
N ILE A 162 11.87 -16.76 7.35
CA ILE A 162 10.89 -16.74 8.46
C ILE A 162 11.45 -15.99 9.68
N VAL A 163 12.73 -16.20 10.03
CA VAL A 163 13.37 -15.48 11.14
C VAL A 163 13.40 -13.98 10.86
N TYR A 164 13.86 -13.59 9.67
CA TYR A 164 13.91 -12.19 9.23
C TYR A 164 12.53 -11.52 9.28
N VAL A 165 11.49 -12.16 8.73
CA VAL A 165 10.13 -11.62 8.74
C VAL A 165 9.60 -11.45 10.18
N ARG A 166 9.88 -12.39 11.09
CA ARG A 166 9.50 -12.28 12.50
C ARG A 166 10.17 -11.10 13.20
N GLU A 167 11.43 -10.81 12.87
CA GLU A 167 12.15 -9.65 13.38
C GLU A 167 11.54 -8.34 12.86
N GLU A 168 11.24 -8.26 11.56
CA GLU A 168 10.64 -7.06 10.95
C GLU A 168 9.20 -6.81 11.42
N ILE A 169 8.41 -7.86 11.71
CA ILE A 169 7.11 -7.73 12.39
C ILE A 169 7.27 -7.01 13.73
N LYS A 170 8.22 -7.46 14.56
CA LYS A 170 8.45 -6.92 15.91
C LYS A 170 9.00 -5.49 15.86
N LYS A 171 10.01 -5.27 15.03
CA LYS A 171 10.72 -3.99 14.91
C LYS A 171 9.82 -2.87 14.41
N ASN A 172 8.95 -3.15 13.45
CA ASN A 172 8.09 -2.14 12.82
C ASN A 172 6.63 -2.20 13.30
N ASN A 173 6.32 -3.06 14.28
CA ASN A 173 4.98 -3.29 14.79
C ASN A 173 3.95 -3.58 13.67
N ILE A 174 4.31 -4.45 12.74
CA ILE A 174 3.48 -4.81 11.59
C ILE A 174 2.53 -5.93 12.01
N SER A 175 1.24 -5.79 11.72
CA SER A 175 0.27 -6.86 12.01
C SER A 175 0.49 -8.08 11.10
N GLU A 176 0.17 -9.27 11.61
CA GLU A 176 0.29 -10.52 10.84
C GLU A 176 -0.51 -10.48 9.53
N GLN A 177 -1.70 -9.87 9.55
CA GLN A 177 -2.55 -9.67 8.37
C GLN A 177 -1.88 -8.79 7.31
N THR A 178 -1.16 -7.76 7.74
CA THR A 178 -0.39 -6.91 6.82
C THR A 178 0.79 -7.68 6.26
N MET A 179 1.48 -8.44 7.11
CA MET A 179 2.66 -9.20 6.70
C MET A 179 2.32 -10.32 5.73
N ILE A 180 1.28 -11.11 5.99
CA ILE A 180 0.87 -12.20 5.10
C ILE A 180 0.48 -11.68 3.72
N GLY A 181 -0.11 -10.47 3.65
CA GLY A 181 -0.35 -9.78 2.38
C GLY A 181 0.95 -9.45 1.62
N LEU A 182 1.98 -8.98 2.33
CA LEU A 182 3.30 -8.69 1.73
C LEU A 182 4.02 -9.96 1.29
N ILE A 183 3.97 -11.03 2.09
CA ILE A 183 4.54 -12.33 1.76
C ILE A 183 3.86 -12.87 0.50
N TRP A 184 2.53 -12.89 0.45
CA TRP A 184 1.77 -13.32 -0.72
C TRP A 184 2.17 -12.54 -1.97
N SER A 185 2.20 -11.20 -1.89
CA SER A 185 2.62 -10.37 -3.01
C SER A 185 4.06 -10.65 -3.45
N SER A 186 4.99 -10.88 -2.51
CA SER A 186 6.39 -11.22 -2.79
C SER A 186 6.49 -12.59 -3.49
N VAL A 187 5.86 -13.62 -2.93
CA VAL A 187 5.84 -14.98 -3.50
C VAL A 187 5.25 -14.94 -4.92
N MET A 188 4.11 -14.29 -5.12
CA MET A 188 3.43 -14.27 -6.42
C MET A 188 4.11 -13.40 -7.48
N SER A 189 5.09 -12.56 -7.10
CA SER A 189 5.87 -11.74 -8.04
C SER A 189 7.30 -12.23 -8.23
N SER A 190 7.71 -13.29 -7.53
CA SER A 190 9.07 -13.86 -7.61
C SER A 190 9.35 -14.64 -8.90
N VAL A 191 8.32 -14.92 -9.71
CA VAL A 191 8.45 -15.70 -10.96
C VAL A 191 7.64 -15.08 -12.09
N GLU A 192 8.07 -15.35 -13.32
CA GLU A 192 7.28 -15.04 -14.51
C GLU A 192 6.24 -16.14 -14.76
N TRP A 193 4.98 -15.74 -14.88
CA TRP A 193 3.86 -16.65 -15.02
C TRP A 193 3.60 -17.05 -16.46
N ASN A 194 3.25 -18.32 -16.66
CA ASN A 194 2.76 -18.78 -17.95
C ASN A 194 1.45 -18.07 -18.33
N LYS A 195 1.23 -17.86 -19.63
CA LYS A 195 0.01 -17.24 -20.18
C LYS A 195 -1.06 -18.27 -20.57
N LYS A 196 -0.71 -19.56 -20.62
CA LYS A 196 -1.67 -20.64 -20.84
C LYS A 196 -2.28 -21.08 -19.51
N GLU A 197 -3.61 -21.11 -19.45
CA GLU A 197 -4.40 -21.34 -18.24
C GLU A 197 -4.04 -22.64 -17.49
N GLU A 198 -3.87 -23.75 -18.21
CA GLU A 198 -3.51 -25.04 -17.58
C GLU A 198 -2.07 -25.03 -17.04
N LEU A 199 -1.12 -24.51 -17.83
CA LEU A 199 0.29 -24.46 -17.45
C LEU A 199 0.54 -23.50 -16.28
N VAL A 200 -0.15 -22.35 -16.26
CA VAL A 200 -0.02 -21.40 -15.15
C VAL A 200 -0.58 -21.97 -13.86
N THR A 201 -1.64 -22.78 -13.95
CA THR A 201 -2.22 -23.44 -12.79
C THR A 201 -1.23 -24.44 -12.18
N GLU A 202 -0.64 -25.32 -12.99
CA GLU A 202 0.37 -26.27 -12.50
C GLU A 202 1.62 -25.57 -11.94
N GLN A 203 2.08 -24.52 -12.63
CA GLN A 203 3.19 -23.68 -12.17
C GLN A 203 2.88 -23.06 -10.82
N ALA A 204 1.69 -22.48 -10.65
CA ALA A 204 1.26 -21.84 -9.40
C ALA A 204 1.19 -22.83 -8.25
N ILE A 205 0.66 -24.03 -8.47
CA ILE A 205 0.59 -25.08 -7.45
C ILE A 205 2.00 -25.51 -7.03
N LYS A 206 2.91 -25.75 -7.99
CA LYS A 206 4.31 -26.12 -7.68
C LYS A 206 5.01 -25.01 -6.89
N HIS A 207 4.86 -23.77 -7.32
CA HIS A 207 5.45 -22.60 -6.70
C HIS A 207 4.94 -22.37 -5.28
N LEU A 208 3.62 -22.33 -5.11
CA LEU A 208 3.01 -22.11 -3.78
C LEU A 208 3.30 -23.26 -2.83
N LYS A 209 3.39 -24.51 -3.31
CA LYS A 209 3.79 -25.66 -2.48
C LYS A 209 5.20 -25.48 -1.90
N GLN A 210 6.13 -24.91 -2.67
CA GLN A 210 7.47 -24.60 -2.18
C GLN A 210 7.42 -23.56 -1.05
N TYR A 211 6.54 -22.55 -1.15
CA TYR A 211 6.42 -21.47 -0.16
C TYR A 211 5.37 -21.72 0.93
N SER A 212 4.67 -22.86 0.94
CA SER A 212 3.70 -23.20 1.99
C SER A 212 4.26 -23.11 3.42
N PRO A 213 5.50 -23.55 3.71
CA PRO A 213 6.06 -23.40 5.06
C PRO A 213 6.21 -21.94 5.50
N LEU A 214 6.53 -21.05 4.55
CA LEU A 214 6.62 -19.61 4.81
C LEU A 214 5.24 -19.02 5.07
N LEU A 215 4.24 -19.33 4.23
CA LEU A 215 2.87 -18.86 4.42
C LEU A 215 2.30 -19.36 5.76
N LYS A 216 2.46 -20.65 6.08
CA LYS A 216 2.03 -21.29 7.34
C LYS A 216 2.58 -20.57 8.57
N ALA A 217 3.83 -20.08 8.51
CA ALA A 217 4.46 -19.39 9.63
C ALA A 217 3.82 -18.04 9.97
N PHE A 218 2.98 -17.48 9.08
CA PHE A 218 2.32 -16.18 9.22
C PHE A 218 0.81 -16.25 8.94
N THR A 219 0.24 -17.44 9.11
CA THR A 219 -1.20 -17.71 9.14
C THR A 219 -1.55 -18.46 10.43
N SER A 220 -1.09 -17.93 11.57
CA SER A 220 -1.33 -18.49 12.90
C SER A 220 -2.65 -18.01 13.52
N GLN A 221 -3.30 -17.02 12.91
CA GLN A 221 -4.57 -16.46 13.34
C GLN A 221 -5.63 -16.64 12.23
N GLY A 222 -6.87 -16.93 12.60
CA GLY A 222 -7.96 -17.03 11.61
C GLY A 222 -8.14 -15.74 10.78
N LEU A 223 -7.81 -14.57 11.34
CA LEU A 223 -7.86 -13.31 10.57
C LEU A 223 -6.74 -13.20 9.52
N SER A 224 -5.54 -13.73 9.78
CA SER A 224 -4.46 -13.78 8.79
C SER A 224 -4.76 -14.79 7.67
N GLU A 225 -5.34 -15.93 8.01
CA GLU A 225 -5.81 -16.93 7.04
C GLU A 225 -6.88 -16.35 6.11
N LEU A 226 -7.89 -15.71 6.69
CA LEU A 226 -8.94 -15.03 5.92
C LEU A 226 -8.34 -13.92 5.04
N THR A 227 -7.37 -13.16 5.56
CA THR A 227 -6.68 -12.12 4.77
C THR A 227 -5.94 -12.74 3.58
N LEU A 228 -5.28 -13.89 3.76
CA LEU A 228 -4.63 -14.61 2.68
C LEU A 228 -5.64 -15.10 1.63
N LEU A 229 -6.76 -15.71 2.05
CA LEU A 229 -7.85 -16.13 1.17
C LEU A 229 -8.38 -14.98 0.31
N LEU A 230 -8.60 -13.82 0.92
CA LEU A 230 -9.02 -12.61 0.22
C LEU A 230 -7.97 -12.13 -0.80
N LYS A 231 -6.68 -12.24 -0.47
CA LYS A 231 -5.59 -11.90 -1.39
C LYS A 231 -5.46 -12.88 -2.56
N ILE A 232 -5.73 -14.16 -2.33
CA ILE A 232 -5.80 -15.18 -3.39
C ILE A 232 -6.99 -14.87 -4.32
N GLN A 233 -8.17 -14.59 -3.76
CA GLN A 233 -9.37 -14.23 -4.52
C GLN A 233 -9.13 -13.01 -5.41
N GLU A 234 -8.59 -11.94 -4.83
CA GLU A 234 -8.25 -10.71 -5.55
C GLU A 234 -7.25 -10.99 -6.69
N TYR A 235 -6.18 -11.75 -6.41
CA TYR A 235 -5.17 -12.08 -7.42
C TYR A 235 -5.73 -12.91 -8.57
N CYS A 236 -6.51 -13.95 -8.28
CA CYS A 236 -7.13 -14.80 -9.28
C CYS A 236 -8.16 -14.06 -10.14
N TYR A 237 -8.83 -13.05 -9.58
CA TYR A 237 -9.76 -12.20 -10.33
C TYR A 237 -9.04 -11.20 -11.23
N ASP A 238 -8.06 -10.49 -10.69
CA ASP A 238 -7.33 -9.45 -11.40
C ASP A 238 -6.42 -10.04 -12.50
N ASN A 239 -6.08 -11.33 -12.42
CA ASN A 239 -5.32 -12.06 -13.43
C ASN A 239 -6.18 -13.16 -14.10
N ILE A 240 -6.66 -12.89 -15.31
CA ILE A 240 -7.59 -13.77 -16.04
C ILE A 240 -7.07 -15.21 -16.20
N HIS A 241 -5.76 -15.42 -16.28
CA HIS A 241 -5.16 -16.75 -16.44
C HIS A 241 -5.26 -17.61 -15.17
N PHE A 242 -5.51 -16.99 -14.01
CA PHE A 242 -5.63 -17.66 -12.70
C PHE A 242 -7.08 -17.93 -12.30
N MET A 243 -8.07 -17.56 -13.12
CA MET A 243 -9.48 -17.70 -12.78
C MET A 243 -9.87 -19.15 -12.44
N LYS A 244 -9.34 -20.16 -13.13
CA LYS A 244 -9.55 -21.59 -12.81
C LYS A 244 -8.55 -22.17 -11.81
N ALA A 245 -7.54 -21.42 -11.41
CA ALA A 245 -6.53 -21.86 -10.45
C ALA A 245 -7.00 -21.71 -8.99
N PHE A 246 -7.97 -20.82 -8.73
CA PHE A 246 -8.41 -20.43 -7.39
C PHE A 246 -8.71 -21.65 -6.49
N GLN A 247 -9.62 -22.53 -6.90
CA GLN A 247 -9.96 -23.72 -6.11
C GLN A 247 -8.74 -24.58 -5.80
N LYS A 248 -7.89 -24.84 -6.81
CA LYS A 248 -6.70 -25.69 -6.63
C LYS A 248 -5.70 -25.06 -5.67
N ILE A 249 -5.55 -23.74 -5.69
CA ILE A 249 -4.70 -23.00 -4.75
C ILE A 249 -5.23 -23.14 -3.33
N VAL A 250 -6.54 -22.92 -3.12
CA VAL A 250 -7.14 -23.05 -1.78
C VAL A 250 -7.01 -24.47 -1.25
N VAL A 251 -7.30 -25.48 -2.07
CA VAL A 251 -7.16 -26.90 -1.69
C VAL A 251 -5.70 -27.25 -1.37
N LEU A 252 -4.73 -26.73 -2.13
CA LEU A 252 -3.30 -26.93 -1.83
C LEU A 252 -2.95 -26.36 -0.46
N LEU A 253 -3.40 -25.13 -0.17
CA LEU A 253 -3.06 -24.42 1.06
C LEU A 253 -3.79 -25.01 2.27
N TYR A 254 -5.01 -25.53 2.11
CA TYR A 254 -5.68 -26.35 3.12
C TYR A 254 -4.88 -27.60 3.45
N LYS A 255 -4.49 -28.39 2.43
CA LYS A 255 -3.69 -29.61 2.60
C LYS A 255 -2.29 -29.40 3.17
N ALA A 256 -1.80 -28.16 3.15
CA ALA A 256 -0.50 -27.78 3.70
C ALA A 256 -0.63 -27.11 5.09
N ASP A 257 -1.82 -27.14 5.70
CA ASP A 257 -2.21 -26.49 6.94
C ASP A 257 -1.88 -24.98 6.98
N VAL A 258 -2.00 -24.32 5.82
CA VAL A 258 -1.87 -22.86 5.72
C VAL A 258 -3.23 -22.19 5.97
N LEU A 259 -4.31 -22.85 5.57
CA LEU A 259 -5.68 -22.39 5.75
C LEU A 259 -6.47 -23.46 6.49
N SER A 260 -7.19 -23.05 7.54
CA SER A 260 -8.08 -23.91 8.28
C SER A 260 -9.42 -24.07 7.57
N GLU A 261 -10.19 -25.07 7.99
CA GLU A 261 -11.56 -25.27 7.55
C GLU A 261 -12.43 -24.05 7.90
N GLU A 262 -12.33 -23.56 9.14
CA GLU A 262 -13.12 -22.43 9.63
C GLU A 262 -12.87 -21.15 8.82
N ALA A 263 -11.62 -20.89 8.44
CA ALA A 263 -11.29 -19.73 7.59
C ALA A 263 -11.93 -19.84 6.20
N ILE A 264 -11.92 -21.03 5.61
CA ILE A 264 -12.51 -21.30 4.29
C ILE A 264 -14.03 -21.20 4.34
N LEU A 265 -14.68 -21.79 5.34
CA LEU A 265 -16.13 -21.71 5.54
C LEU A 265 -16.57 -20.27 5.80
N LYS A 266 -15.84 -19.52 6.64
CA LYS A 266 -16.11 -18.11 6.90
C LYS A 266 -16.01 -17.25 5.64
N TRP A 267 -14.97 -17.46 4.84
CA TRP A 267 -14.84 -16.79 3.54
C TRP A 267 -16.02 -17.12 2.61
N TYR A 268 -16.38 -18.40 2.50
CA TYR A 268 -17.44 -18.86 1.60
C TYR A 268 -18.81 -18.26 1.97
N ASN A 269 -19.15 -18.25 3.26
CA ASN A 269 -20.47 -17.84 3.73
C ASN A 269 -20.65 -16.31 3.81
N GLU A 270 -19.65 -15.58 4.33
CA GLU A 270 -19.86 -14.17 4.72
C GLU A 270 -18.74 -13.21 4.31
N ALA A 271 -17.49 -13.65 4.29
CA ALA A 271 -16.35 -12.74 4.24
C ALA A 271 -15.71 -12.57 2.86
N HIS A 272 -16.26 -13.19 1.80
CA HIS A 272 -15.75 -13.07 0.43
C HIS A 272 -15.94 -11.67 -0.17
N GLN A 273 -15.04 -11.29 -1.09
CA GLN A 273 -15.15 -10.04 -1.82
C GLN A 273 -16.14 -10.12 -3.00
N ALA A 274 -16.61 -8.97 -3.48
CA ALA A 274 -17.43 -8.88 -4.69
C ALA A 274 -16.67 -9.30 -5.96
N LYS A 275 -15.35 -9.11 -5.99
CA LYS A 275 -14.46 -9.49 -7.10
C LYS A 275 -14.53 -10.98 -7.39
N GLY A 276 -15.15 -11.38 -8.50
CA GLY A 276 -15.25 -12.79 -8.90
C GLY A 276 -16.16 -13.66 -8.02
N LYS A 277 -16.99 -13.06 -7.16
CA LYS A 277 -17.83 -13.77 -6.16
C LYS A 277 -18.56 -14.99 -6.73
N SER A 278 -19.40 -14.79 -7.74
CA SER A 278 -20.23 -15.88 -8.29
C SER A 278 -19.40 -17.04 -8.84
N VAL A 279 -18.29 -16.72 -9.51
CA VAL A 279 -17.40 -17.71 -10.11
C VAL A 279 -16.66 -18.51 -9.03
N PHE A 280 -16.08 -17.85 -8.03
CA PHE A 280 -15.28 -18.52 -7.02
C PHE A 280 -16.11 -19.29 -6.01
N LEU A 281 -17.30 -18.81 -5.64
CA LEU A 281 -18.23 -19.60 -4.82
C LEU A 281 -18.65 -20.87 -5.56
N GLU A 282 -18.99 -20.77 -6.84
CA GLU A 282 -19.34 -21.97 -7.64
C GLU A 282 -18.17 -22.97 -7.72
N GLN A 283 -16.94 -22.49 -7.95
CA GLN A 283 -15.76 -23.36 -7.97
C GLN A 283 -15.49 -24.06 -6.63
N MET A 284 -15.81 -23.40 -5.51
CA MET A 284 -15.53 -23.92 -4.17
C MET A 284 -16.65 -24.81 -3.61
N LYS A 285 -17.86 -24.77 -4.20
CA LYS A 285 -19.05 -25.43 -3.68
C LYS A 285 -18.82 -26.90 -3.28
N LYS A 286 -18.32 -27.73 -4.20
CA LYS A 286 -18.06 -29.16 -3.93
C LYS A 286 -17.04 -29.39 -2.81
N PHE A 287 -16.04 -28.51 -2.72
CA PHE A 287 -15.00 -28.64 -1.69
C PHE A 287 -15.54 -28.21 -0.32
N VAL A 288 -16.38 -27.18 -0.27
CA VAL A 288 -17.05 -26.74 0.96
C VAL A 288 -18.09 -27.74 1.44
N GLU A 289 -18.85 -28.36 0.53
CA GLU A 289 -19.73 -29.49 0.85
C GLU A 289 -18.94 -30.65 1.46
N TRP A 290 -17.78 -30.97 0.89
CA TRP A 290 -16.89 -32.00 1.43
C TRP A 290 -16.35 -31.66 2.82
N LEU A 291 -15.92 -30.42 3.06
CA LEU A 291 -15.44 -29.97 4.37
C LEU A 291 -16.50 -30.19 5.46
N LYS A 292 -17.72 -29.67 5.23
CA LYS A 292 -18.84 -29.81 6.18
C LYS A 292 -19.20 -31.26 6.49
N ASN A 293 -19.18 -32.13 5.48
CA ASN A 293 -19.53 -33.54 5.68
C ASN A 293 -18.41 -34.33 6.37
N ALA A 294 -17.14 -33.92 6.20
CA ALA A 294 -16.01 -34.58 6.83
C ALA A 294 -16.02 -34.37 8.36
N GLU A 295 -16.49 -33.23 8.85
CA GLU A 295 -16.74 -33.00 10.28
C GLU A 295 -17.89 -33.88 10.80
N GLU A 296 -19.03 -33.96 10.08
CA GLU A 296 -20.22 -34.74 10.50
C GLU A 296 -19.95 -36.26 10.62
N GLU A 297 -19.08 -36.84 9.78
CA GLU A 297 -18.67 -38.25 9.90
C GLU A 297 -17.73 -38.48 11.10
N SER A 298 -16.92 -37.49 11.51
CA SER A 298 -16.01 -37.64 12.65
C SER A 298 -16.68 -37.46 14.01
N GLU A 299 -17.73 -36.63 14.12
CA GLU A 299 -18.50 -36.47 15.37
C GLU A 299 -19.43 -37.67 15.62
N SER A 300 -19.96 -38.30 14.56
CA SER A 300 -20.84 -39.47 14.69
C SER A 300 -20.10 -40.77 15.06
N GLU A 301 -18.81 -40.90 14.75
CA GLU A 301 -17.98 -42.01 15.20
C GLU A 301 -17.55 -41.90 16.68
N GLU A 302 -17.53 -40.68 17.27
CA GLU A 302 -17.29 -40.48 18.70
C GLU A 302 -18.56 -40.72 19.55
N GLU A 303 -19.76 -40.49 19.01
CA GLU A 303 -21.03 -40.78 19.71
C GLU A 303 -21.47 -42.26 19.66
N GLU A 304 -20.98 -43.06 18.70
CA GLU A 304 -21.22 -44.52 18.68
C GLU A 304 -20.20 -45.34 19.49
N ALA A 305 -19.19 -44.68 20.08
CA ALA A 305 -18.15 -45.32 20.88
C ALA A 305 -18.35 -45.19 22.41
N ASP A 306 -19.47 -44.62 22.86
CA ASP A 306 -19.85 -44.47 24.28
C ASP A 306 -21.05 -45.34 24.69
#